data_AF-A0A2S7Q9B0-F1
#
_entry.id   AF-A0A2S7Q9B0-F1
#
_cell.length_a   1.000
_cell.length_b   1.000
_cell.length_c   1.000
_cell.angle_alpha   90.00
_cell.angle_beta   90.00
_cell.angle_gamma   90.00
#
_symmetry.space_group_name_H-M   'P 1'
#
loop_
_entity.id
_entity.type
_entity.pdbx_description
1 polymer ?
#
loop_
_entity_poly.entity_id
_entity_poly.type
_entity_poly.pdbx_seq_one_letter_code
_entity_poly.pdbx_strand_id
1 'polypeptide(L)'
;MPDQSSIDRSLNTIHAELQFLQQNGVLSPPQFQSIMAQLPQKNGAPSSYIDPRYNPNANFNPTQMVQEAQDPNHPANPNNPKHHDWAKKMAQKFGNAAVYGAGATFGSDLVNDVMRKF
;
A
#
# COMPACT_ATOMS: atom_id res chain seq x y z
N MET A 1 23.56 -15.53 19.51
CA MET A 1 22.47 -14.54 19.50
C MET A 1 23.04 -13.27 18.92
N PRO A 2 22.40 -12.61 17.93
CA PRO A 2 22.88 -11.31 17.48
C PRO A 2 22.91 -10.37 18.70
N ASP A 3 24.02 -9.67 18.90
CA ASP A 3 24.17 -8.79 20.04
C ASP A 3 23.19 -7.63 19.88
N GLN A 4 22.14 -7.58 20.73
CA GLN A 4 21.13 -6.52 20.70
C GLN A 4 21.77 -5.12 20.72
N SER A 5 22.89 -4.99 21.45
CA SER A 5 23.69 -3.76 21.51
C SER A 5 24.37 -3.38 20.18
N SER A 6 24.66 -4.35 19.31
CA SER A 6 25.19 -4.09 17.96
C SER A 6 24.09 -3.60 17.01
N ILE A 7 22.87 -4.14 17.16
CA ILE A 7 21.68 -3.72 16.39
C ILE A 7 21.28 -2.29 16.76
N ASP A 8 21.19 -1.98 18.05
CA ASP A 8 20.82 -0.63 18.46
C ASP A 8 21.87 0.43 18.05
N ARG A 9 23.16 0.05 18.04
CA ARG A 9 24.23 0.90 17.50
C ARG A 9 24.08 1.13 16.00
N SER A 10 23.85 0.07 15.21
CA SER A 10 23.68 0.22 13.76
C SER A 10 22.44 1.05 13.40
N LEU A 11 21.33 0.88 14.12
CA LEU A 11 20.13 1.70 13.94
C LEU A 11 20.39 3.18 14.23
N ASN A 12 21.12 3.50 15.30
CA ASN A 12 21.48 4.88 15.60
C ASN A 12 22.41 5.49 14.54
N THR A 13 23.35 4.72 13.99
CA THR A 13 24.18 5.17 12.86
C THR A 13 23.32 5.47 11.64
N ILE A 14 22.41 4.56 11.26
CA ILE A 14 21.51 4.77 10.11
C ILE A 14 20.67 6.04 10.30
N HIS A 15 20.14 6.29 11.50
CA HIS A 15 19.39 7.51 11.80
C HIS A 15 20.22 8.78 11.54
N ALA A 16 21.47 8.80 12.00
CA ALA A 16 22.36 9.95 11.80
C ALA A 16 22.65 10.19 10.31
N GLU A 17 22.93 9.14 9.55
CA GLU A 17 23.20 9.23 8.11
C GLU A 17 21.97 9.72 7.34
N LEU A 18 20.78 9.21 7.65
CA LEU A 18 19.53 9.67 7.01
C LEU A 18 19.24 11.13 7.32
N GLN A 19 19.53 11.57 8.54
CA GLN A 19 19.39 12.97 8.93
C GLN A 19 20.39 13.86 8.18
N PHE A 20 21.64 13.40 8.02
CA PHE A 20 22.63 14.10 7.21
C PHE A 20 22.18 14.24 5.75
N LEU A 21 21.67 13.16 5.14
CA LEU A 21 21.16 13.20 3.77
C LEU A 21 19.96 14.16 3.62
N GLN A 22 19.09 14.23 4.61
CA GLN A 22 17.98 15.19 4.64
C GLN A 22 18.48 16.63 4.74
N GLN A 23 19.48 16.90 5.59
CA GLN A 23 20.07 18.25 5.73
C GLN A 23 20.77 18.71 4.44
N ASN A 24 21.37 17.79 3.69
CA ASN A 24 21.99 18.08 2.40
C ASN A 24 20.99 18.15 1.24
N GLY A 25 19.69 18.03 1.51
CA GLY A 25 18.64 18.12 0.50
C GLY A 25 18.56 16.92 -0.45
N VAL A 26 19.32 15.84 -0.19
CA VAL A 26 19.27 14.59 -0.96
C VAL A 26 17.95 13.86 -0.67
N LEU A 27 17.49 13.92 0.58
CA LEU A 27 16.19 13.40 0.99
C LEU A 27 15.22 14.54 1.29
N SER A 28 14.04 14.49 0.66
CA SER A 28 12.94 15.38 1.04
C SER A 28 12.39 15.01 2.43
N PRO A 29 11.82 15.97 3.19
CA PRO A 29 11.20 15.69 4.49
C PRO A 29 10.20 14.51 4.50
N PRO A 30 9.29 14.35 3.52
CA PRO A 30 8.38 13.19 3.50
C PRO A 30 9.10 11.86 3.20
N GLN A 31 10.16 11.88 2.38
CA GLN A 31 10.96 10.67 2.13
C GLN A 31 11.70 10.20 3.38
N PHE A 32 12.29 11.15 4.12
CA PHE A 32 12.94 10.85 5.40
C PHE A 32 11.95 10.19 6.39
N GLN A 33 10.75 10.74 6.54
CA GLN A 33 9.72 10.18 7.42
C GLN A 33 9.28 8.77 7.02
N SER A 34 9.10 8.50 5.72
CA SER A 34 8.73 7.16 5.24
C SER A 34 9.85 6.14 5.51
N ILE A 35 11.11 6.49 5.23
CA ILE A 35 12.25 5.61 5.49
C ILE A 35 12.39 5.34 7.00
N MET A 36 12.24 6.39 7.83
CA MET A 36 12.27 6.23 9.29
C MET A 36 11.18 5.32 9.82
N ALA A 37 9.97 5.41 9.25
CA ALA A 37 8.88 4.54 9.64
C ALA A 37 9.13 3.07 9.25
N GLN A 38 9.87 2.80 8.17
CA GLN A 38 10.22 1.45 7.70
C GLN A 38 11.34 0.79 8.52
N LEU A 39 12.15 1.55 9.26
CA LEU A 39 13.25 0.97 10.03
C LEU A 39 12.75 0.17 11.25
N PRO A 40 13.45 -0.91 11.64
CA PRO A 40 13.18 -1.66 12.86
C PRO A 40 13.20 -0.77 14.11
N GLN A 41 12.35 -1.08 15.08
CA GLN A 41 12.31 -0.34 16.35
C GLN A 41 13.53 -0.67 17.21
N LYS A 42 13.88 0.24 18.13
CA LYS A 42 14.84 -0.02 19.20
C LYS A 42 14.41 -1.29 19.93
N ASN A 43 15.33 -2.24 20.14
CA ASN A 43 15.07 -3.65 20.48
C ASN A 43 14.96 -4.64 19.29
N GLY A 44 15.27 -4.21 18.06
CA GLY A 44 15.36 -5.10 16.90
C GLY A 44 14.02 -5.66 16.40
N ALA A 45 12.89 -5.15 16.90
CA ALA A 45 11.59 -5.55 16.43
C ALA A 45 11.35 -5.04 15.00
N PRO A 46 10.83 -5.87 14.08
CA PRO A 46 10.57 -5.45 12.71
C PRO A 46 9.56 -4.30 12.67
N SER A 47 9.69 -3.41 11.68
CA SER A 47 8.71 -2.36 11.46
C SER A 47 7.39 -2.95 10.95
N SER A 48 6.29 -2.50 11.55
CA SER A 48 4.93 -2.77 11.06
C SER A 48 4.44 -1.73 10.04
N TYR A 49 5.30 -0.78 9.64
CA TYR A 49 4.93 0.23 8.67
C TYR A 49 4.79 -0.39 7.27
N ILE A 50 3.58 -0.27 6.71
CA ILE A 50 3.27 -0.65 5.34
C ILE A 50 3.06 0.65 4.58
N ASP A 51 3.87 0.90 3.54
CA ASP A 51 3.67 2.06 2.67
C ASP A 51 2.31 1.90 1.96
N PRO A 52 1.35 2.83 2.14
CA PRO A 52 0.03 2.74 1.50
C PRO A 52 0.09 2.68 -0.03
N ARG A 53 1.19 3.15 -0.65
CA ARG A 53 1.42 3.07 -2.10
C ARG A 53 1.85 1.68 -2.56
N TYR A 54 2.46 0.89 -1.67
CA TYR A 54 2.97 -0.45 -1.96
C TYR A 54 2.19 -1.55 -1.23
N ASN A 55 1.09 -1.22 -0.56
CA ASN A 55 0.27 -2.23 0.12
C ASN A 55 -0.32 -3.22 -0.92
N PRO A 56 0.16 -4.48 -0.99
CA PRO A 56 -0.40 -5.47 -1.91
C PRO A 56 -1.81 -5.89 -1.47
N ASN A 57 -2.19 -5.59 -0.22
CA ASN A 57 -3.53 -5.71 0.33
C ASN A 57 -4.26 -4.36 0.29
N ALA A 58 -4.16 -3.62 -0.81
CA ALA A 58 -5.32 -2.84 -1.22
C ALA A 58 -6.43 -3.86 -1.45
N ASN A 59 -7.14 -4.24 -0.38
CA ASN A 59 -8.25 -5.19 -0.38
C ASN A 59 -9.32 -4.65 -1.33
N PHE A 60 -9.12 -4.88 -2.62
CA PHE A 60 -10.18 -4.90 -3.60
C PHE A 60 -10.97 -6.14 -3.24
N ASN A 61 -11.97 -5.96 -2.39
CA ASN A 61 -12.85 -7.03 -1.98
C ASN A 61 -14.10 -6.94 -2.85
N PRO A 62 -14.22 -7.77 -3.90
CA PRO A 62 -15.28 -7.64 -4.90
C PRO A 62 -16.67 -7.80 -4.27
N THR A 63 -16.77 -8.65 -3.24
CA THR A 63 -18.03 -8.88 -2.52
C THR A 63 -18.48 -7.65 -1.74
N GLN A 64 -17.56 -6.90 -1.14
CA GLN A 64 -17.89 -5.64 -0.47
C GLN A 64 -18.33 -4.59 -1.48
N MET A 65 -17.70 -4.52 -2.65
CA MET A 65 -18.11 -3.58 -3.71
C MET A 65 -19.52 -3.88 -4.24
N VAL A 66 -19.90 -5.16 -4.35
CA VAL A 66 -21.27 -5.54 -4.75
C VAL A 66 -22.28 -5.14 -3.69
N GLN A 67 -21.94 -5.31 -2.41
CA GLN A 67 -22.82 -4.94 -1.30
C GLN A 67 -22.96 -3.41 -1.16
N GLU A 68 -21.87 -2.69 -1.37
CA GLU A 68 -21.80 -1.24 -1.45
C GLU A 68 -22.53 -0.68 -2.69
N ALA A 69 -22.59 -1.41 -3.80
CA ALA A 69 -23.36 -1.02 -4.97
C ALA A 69 -24.87 -1.17 -4.78
N GLN A 70 -25.30 -1.98 -3.81
CA GLN A 70 -26.71 -2.16 -3.45
C GLN A 70 -27.25 -1.06 -2.53
N ASP A 71 -26.40 -0.34 -1.79
CA ASP A 71 -26.83 0.75 -0.92
C ASP A 71 -27.14 2.03 -1.75
N PRO A 72 -28.39 2.55 -1.75
CA PRO A 72 -28.77 3.74 -2.49
C PRO A 72 -27.97 5.01 -2.17
N ASN A 73 -27.43 5.12 -0.95
CA ASN A 73 -26.68 6.28 -0.49
C ASN A 73 -25.17 6.14 -0.74
N HIS A 74 -24.71 4.96 -1.14
CA HIS A 74 -23.31 4.70 -1.36
C HIS A 74 -22.90 5.07 -2.80
N PRO A 75 -21.73 5.70 -3.01
CA PRO A 75 -21.32 6.17 -4.34
C PRO A 75 -20.98 5.04 -5.33
N ALA A 76 -20.96 3.78 -4.89
CA ALA A 76 -20.87 2.62 -5.79
C ALA A 76 -22.21 2.26 -6.46
N ASN A 77 -23.33 2.84 -6.02
CA ASN A 77 -24.64 2.59 -6.60
C ASN A 77 -24.82 3.36 -7.93
N PRO A 78 -25.27 2.71 -9.02
CA PRO A 78 -25.48 3.36 -10.32
C PRO A 78 -26.42 4.56 -10.29
N ASN A 79 -27.37 4.60 -9.35
CA ASN A 79 -28.37 5.64 -9.23
C ASN A 79 -27.89 6.83 -8.36
N ASN A 80 -26.69 6.76 -7.79
CA ASN A 80 -26.15 7.83 -6.95
C ASN A 80 -25.52 8.94 -7.83
N PRO A 81 -25.81 10.23 -7.60
CA PRO A 81 -25.18 11.34 -8.35
C PRO A 81 -23.65 11.36 -8.24
N LYS A 82 -23.07 10.78 -7.17
CA LYS A 82 -21.61 10.67 -6.97
C LYS A 82 -20.99 9.43 -7.62
N HIS A 83 -21.77 8.63 -8.34
CA HIS A 83 -21.31 7.40 -8.99
C HIS A 83 -20.20 7.65 -10.02
N HIS A 84 -20.33 8.71 -10.80
CA HIS A 84 -19.33 9.09 -11.79
C HIS A 84 -17.97 9.42 -11.16
N ASP A 85 -17.96 10.11 -10.00
CA ASP A 85 -16.71 10.41 -9.28
C ASP A 85 -16.09 9.17 -8.63
N TRP A 86 -16.92 8.24 -8.17
CA TRP A 86 -16.45 6.95 -7.69
C TRP A 86 -15.82 6.13 -8.80
N ALA A 87 -16.48 6.03 -9.97
CA ALA A 87 -15.95 5.34 -11.14
C ALA A 87 -14.63 5.96 -11.63
N LYS A 88 -14.53 7.29 -11.64
CA LYS A 88 -13.27 8.01 -11.94
C LYS A 88 -12.15 7.67 -10.95
N LYS A 89 -12.43 7.66 -9.64
CA LYS A 89 -11.43 7.30 -8.62
C LYS A 89 -10.98 5.86 -8.75
N MET A 90 -11.88 4.95 -9.10
CA MET A 90 -11.55 3.55 -9.41
C MET A 90 -10.64 3.48 -10.64
N ALA A 91 -11.06 4.08 -11.76
CA ALA A 91 -10.26 4.11 -12.99
C ALA A 91 -8.88 4.77 -12.79
N GLN A 92 -8.79 5.83 -11.98
CA GLN A 92 -7.52 6.49 -11.65
C GLN A 92 -6.60 5.59 -10.83
N LYS A 93 -7.14 4.82 -9.87
CA LYS A 93 -6.37 3.81 -9.11
C LYS A 93 -5.83 2.71 -10.03
N PHE A 94 -6.66 2.18 -10.94
CA PHE A 94 -6.24 1.17 -11.92
C PHE A 94 -5.26 1.72 -12.98
N GLY A 95 -5.47 2.95 -13.45
CA GLY A 95 -4.61 3.60 -14.44
C GLY A 95 -3.22 3.93 -13.87
N ASN A 96 -3.15 4.37 -12.61
CA ASN A 96 -1.87 4.56 -11.94
C ASN A 96 -1.17 3.21 -11.72
N ALA A 97 -1.90 2.13 -11.41
CA ALA A 97 -1.35 0.78 -11.28
C ALA A 97 -0.81 0.22 -12.62
N ALA A 98 -1.44 0.54 -13.75
CA ALA A 98 -0.94 0.16 -15.08
C ALA A 98 0.37 0.89 -15.46
N VAL A 99 0.50 2.17 -15.10
CA VAL A 99 1.70 2.98 -15.38
C VAL A 99 2.91 2.52 -14.54
N TYR A 100 2.69 2.03 -13.32
CA TYR A 100 3.76 1.51 -12.44
C TYR A 100 4.04 0.00 -12.60
N GLY A 101 3.52 -0.67 -13.63
CA GLY A 101 3.89 -2.05 -13.98
C GLY A 101 3.14 -3.17 -13.22
N ALA A 102 2.01 -2.89 -12.59
CA ALA A 102 1.17 -3.88 -11.91
C ALA A 102 0.04 -4.43 -12.83
N GLY A 103 0.36 -4.73 -14.08
CA GLY A 103 -0.59 -5.11 -15.13
C GLY A 103 -0.83 -6.61 -15.34
N ALA A 104 -0.47 -7.50 -14.39
CA ALA A 104 -0.46 -8.96 -14.65
C ALA A 104 -1.09 -9.86 -13.56
N THR A 105 -1.81 -9.35 -12.56
CA THR A 105 -2.38 -10.20 -11.48
C THR A 105 -3.92 -10.25 -11.43
N PHE A 106 -4.61 -9.64 -12.40
CA PHE A 106 -6.06 -9.79 -12.56
C PHE A 106 -6.35 -10.76 -13.71
N GLY A 107 -6.17 -12.07 -13.48
CA GLY A 107 -6.51 -13.06 -14.50
C GLY A 107 -6.32 -14.54 -14.16
N SER A 108 -5.55 -14.88 -13.13
CA SER A 108 -5.20 -16.28 -12.86
C SER A 108 -6.12 -17.04 -11.89
N ASP A 109 -6.84 -16.37 -10.99
CA ASP A 109 -7.63 -17.06 -9.95
C ASP A 109 -9.14 -17.23 -10.26
N LEU A 110 -9.68 -16.53 -11.27
CA LEU A 110 -11.11 -16.64 -11.62
C LEU A 110 -11.43 -17.91 -12.45
N VAL A 111 -10.45 -18.46 -13.17
CA VAL A 111 -10.68 -19.65 -14.03
C VAL A 111 -10.67 -20.97 -13.26
N ASN A 112 -10.05 -21.00 -12.07
CA ASN A 112 -9.95 -22.24 -11.30
C ASN A 112 -11.27 -22.58 -10.56
N ASP A 113 -12.13 -21.60 -10.31
CA ASP A 113 -13.43 -21.80 -9.63
C ASP A 113 -14.57 -22.15 -10.63
N VAL A 114 -14.38 -21.89 -11.92
CA VAL A 114 -15.35 -22.26 -12.97
C VAL A 114 -15.15 -23.70 -13.48
N MET A 115 -13.93 -24.27 -13.41
CA MET A 115 -13.68 -25.65 -13.86
C MET A 115 -13.98 -26.74 -12.81
N ARG A 116 -14.22 -26.39 -11.54
CA ARG A 116 -14.43 -27.38 -10.47
C ARG A 116 -15.90 -27.71 -10.19
N LYS A 117 -16.80 -27.23 -11.06
CA LYS A 117 -18.25 -27.43 -10.95
C LYS A 117 -18.88 -28.22 -12.11
N PHE A 118 -18.06 -28.96 -12.87
CA PHE A 118 -18.51 -30.02 -13.77
C PHE A 118 -17.73 -31.31 -13.49
#